data_AF-A0A2W7MTY7-F1
#
_entry.id   AF-A0A2W7MTY7-F1
#
_cell.length_a   1.000
_cell.length_b   1.000
_cell.length_c   1.000
_cell.angle_alpha   90.00
_cell.angle_beta   90.00
_cell.angle_gamma   90.00
#
_symmetry.space_group_name_H-M   'P 1'
#
loop_
_entity.id
_entity.type
_entity.pdbx_description
1 polymer ?
#
loop_
_entity_poly.entity_id
_entity_poly.type
_entity_poly.pdbx_seq_one_letter_code
_entity_poly.pdbx_strand_id
1 'polypeptide(L)'
;MTTKKTTLLVGTLAIAGLCLAQVPKKALPKLTNQTDSVSYALGFLEAQQYLQQFSHDGFPFDTLNVSLLAKSFAKSNVQESYVKYRKEQFDTLSIAIYKQGFINQLTYNGNGIFTDSIADNVLRNKFNAVRQRAEEAKQKELAQFAENEKAFLAQNKLRDGVHTTPSGLQYEIIKAGEGSIPSMDSNVKCHYIGTLTNGTVFDSSIERGEPIDFNLNSVIKGWTEALQMMPVGSKWKLFIPSELGYGDRGAGDVIPPHSTLVFELELLQIN
;
A
#
# COMPACT_ATOMS: atom_id res chain seq x y z
N MET A 1 20.21 13.36 6.46
CA MET A 1 19.07 12.63 5.86
C MET A 1 19.18 12.71 4.36
N THR A 2 19.42 11.56 3.73
CA THR A 2 19.85 11.41 2.33
C THR A 2 18.70 11.63 1.36
N THR A 3 18.73 12.75 0.65
CA THR A 3 17.96 12.97 -0.59
C THR A 3 18.41 11.93 -1.61
N LYS A 4 17.58 10.90 -1.84
CA LYS A 4 17.74 10.01 -2.99
C LYS A 4 17.58 10.86 -4.25
N LYS A 5 18.70 11.25 -4.87
CA LYS A 5 18.70 11.76 -6.24
C LYS A 5 18.17 10.63 -7.12
N THR A 6 16.95 10.78 -7.61
CA THR A 6 16.36 9.91 -8.62
C THR A 6 17.19 10.09 -9.88
N THR A 7 18.22 9.27 -10.06
CA THR A 7 18.96 9.17 -11.32
C THR A 7 17.98 8.66 -12.38
N LEU A 8 17.44 9.60 -13.17
CA LEU A 8 16.52 9.28 -14.25
C LEU A 8 17.32 8.62 -15.37
N LEU A 9 17.13 7.31 -15.50
CA LEU A 9 17.73 6.45 -16.51
C LEU A 9 17.14 6.72 -17.91
N VAL A 10 17.72 7.69 -18.61
CA VAL A 10 17.91 7.57 -20.06
C VAL A 10 19.41 7.61 -20.28
N GLY A 11 19.95 6.56 -20.90
CA GLY A 11 21.38 6.29 -20.99
C GLY A 11 22.21 7.51 -21.40
N THR A 12 23.47 7.52 -20.97
CA THR A 12 24.53 8.46 -21.35
C THR A 12 24.45 8.77 -22.85
N LEU A 13 23.82 9.90 -23.19
CA LEU A 13 23.80 10.43 -24.55
C LEU A 13 25.19 11.01 -24.82
N ALA A 14 26.07 10.22 -25.42
CA ALA A 14 27.29 10.72 -26.02
C ALA A 14 26.90 11.61 -27.22
N ILE A 15 26.92 12.93 -27.03
CA ILE A 15 26.66 13.91 -28.08
C ILE A 15 27.95 14.08 -28.89
N ALA A 16 28.16 13.20 -29.87
CA ALA A 16 29.15 13.45 -30.92
C ALA A 16 28.55 14.45 -31.92
N GLY A 17 29.16 15.62 -32.04
CA GLY A 17 28.72 16.69 -32.92
C GLY A 17 28.71 16.25 -34.39
N LEU A 18 27.55 16.25 -35.02
CA LEU A 18 27.38 16.12 -36.47
C LEU A 18 26.08 16.77 -36.93
N CYS A 19 26.25 17.73 -37.86
CA CYS A 19 25.30 18.38 -38.77
C CYS A 19 23.97 18.98 -38.23
N LEU A 20 23.79 20.27 -38.55
CA LEU A 20 22.59 21.11 -38.41
C LEU A 20 21.44 20.70 -39.37
N ALA A 21 21.05 19.43 -39.38
CA ALA A 21 19.81 19.04 -40.04
C ALA A 21 18.62 19.29 -39.10
N GLN A 22 17.67 20.16 -39.50
CA GLN A 22 16.39 20.33 -38.80
C GLN A 22 15.73 18.96 -38.60
N VAL A 23 15.19 18.67 -37.41
CA VAL A 23 14.33 17.48 -37.24
C VAL A 23 13.09 17.71 -38.08
N PRO A 24 12.64 16.72 -38.87
CA PRO A 24 11.30 16.80 -39.40
C PRO A 24 10.30 16.90 -38.25
N LYS A 25 9.49 17.97 -38.24
CA LYS A 25 8.33 18.10 -37.36
C LYS A 25 7.49 16.83 -37.47
N LYS A 26 7.45 16.01 -36.41
CA LYS A 26 6.58 14.83 -36.40
C LYS A 26 5.15 15.32 -36.26
N ALA A 27 4.24 14.86 -37.13
CA ALA A 27 2.85 15.30 -37.12
C ALA A 27 2.24 15.25 -35.71
N LEU A 28 1.54 16.32 -35.34
CA LEU A 28 0.84 16.42 -34.07
C LEU A 28 -0.20 15.29 -33.98
N PRO A 29 -0.16 14.42 -32.95
CA PRO A 29 -1.12 13.33 -32.83
C PRO A 29 -2.53 13.85 -32.53
N LYS A 30 -3.54 13.09 -32.95
CA LYS A 30 -4.89 13.22 -32.38
C LYS A 30 -4.90 12.50 -31.03
N LEU A 31 -5.09 13.24 -29.95
CA LEU A 31 -5.25 12.67 -28.61
C LEU A 31 -6.72 12.29 -28.42
N THR A 32 -7.03 11.00 -28.46
CA THR A 32 -8.41 10.51 -28.58
C THR A 32 -9.03 10.08 -27.25
N ASN A 33 -8.21 9.89 -26.22
CA ASN A 33 -8.62 9.38 -24.93
C ASN A 33 -7.70 9.91 -23.81
N GLN A 34 -8.06 9.62 -22.56
CA GLN A 34 -7.28 10.07 -21.40
C GLN A 34 -5.85 9.50 -21.37
N THR A 35 -5.67 8.24 -21.79
CA THR A 35 -4.34 7.61 -21.88
C THR A 35 -3.43 8.40 -22.82
N ASP A 36 -3.94 8.82 -23.99
CA ASP A 36 -3.18 9.62 -24.94
C ASP A 36 -2.78 10.96 -24.31
N SER A 37 -3.73 11.69 -23.73
CA SER A 37 -3.47 13.01 -23.12
C SER A 37 -2.47 12.93 -21.97
N VAL A 38 -2.61 11.96 -21.08
CA VAL A 38 -1.69 11.75 -19.94
C VAL A 38 -0.30 11.35 -20.44
N SER A 39 -0.23 10.43 -21.40
CA SER A 39 1.05 9.99 -21.96
C SER A 39 1.77 11.14 -22.67
N TYR A 40 1.04 11.93 -23.46
CA TYR A 40 1.59 13.08 -24.18
C TYR A 40 2.09 14.15 -23.19
N ALA A 41 1.30 14.47 -22.16
CA ALA A 41 1.70 15.41 -21.10
C ALA A 41 2.98 14.97 -20.39
N LEU A 42 3.09 13.67 -20.05
CA LEU A 42 4.30 13.10 -19.44
C LEU A 42 5.52 13.31 -20.31
N GLY A 43 5.43 12.96 -21.59
CA GLY A 43 6.54 13.14 -22.52
C GLY A 43 6.92 14.61 -22.69
N PHE A 44 5.90 15.47 -22.82
CA PHE A 44 6.07 16.91 -22.99
C PHE A 44 6.82 17.55 -21.81
N LEU A 45 6.35 17.32 -20.58
CA LEU A 45 6.96 17.91 -19.38
C LEU A 45 8.34 17.34 -19.09
N GLU A 46 8.59 16.07 -19.40
CA GLU A 46 9.94 15.51 -19.29
C GLU A 46 10.90 16.15 -20.27
N ALA A 47 10.53 16.31 -21.54
CA ALA A 47 11.36 17.04 -22.49
C ALA A 47 11.67 18.46 -22.00
N GLN A 48 10.70 19.14 -21.41
CA GLN A 48 10.90 20.45 -20.80
C GLN A 48 11.88 20.42 -19.61
N GLN A 49 11.76 19.44 -18.71
CA GLN A 49 12.69 19.27 -17.60
C GLN A 49 14.12 19.00 -18.10
N TYR A 50 14.26 18.19 -19.15
CA TYR A 50 15.55 17.98 -19.82
C TYR A 50 16.10 19.32 -20.34
N LEU A 51 15.32 20.10 -21.10
CA LEU A 51 15.75 21.42 -21.61
C LEU A 51 16.21 22.35 -20.48
N GLN A 52 15.49 22.41 -19.36
CA GLN A 52 15.85 23.22 -18.19
C GLN A 52 17.17 22.79 -17.53
N GLN A 53 17.44 21.47 -17.48
CA GLN A 53 18.71 20.96 -16.94
C GLN A 53 19.92 21.33 -17.80
N PHE A 54 19.77 21.40 -19.12
CA PHE A 54 20.84 21.78 -20.04
C PHE A 54 20.96 23.29 -20.28
N SER A 55 20.01 24.09 -19.78
CA SER A 55 20.07 25.56 -19.85
C SER A 55 20.68 26.21 -18.60
N HIS A 56 21.13 25.41 -17.62
CA HIS A 56 21.76 25.93 -16.40
C HIS A 56 23.27 26.13 -16.60
N ASP A 57 23.82 27.23 -16.08
CA ASP A 57 25.25 27.54 -16.13
C ASP A 57 26.05 26.41 -15.47
N GLY A 58 26.85 25.69 -16.26
CA GLY A 58 27.64 24.54 -15.78
C GLY A 58 27.68 23.34 -16.73
N PHE A 59 26.94 23.36 -17.83
CA PHE A 59 27.06 22.33 -18.87
C PHE A 59 28.22 22.65 -19.84
N PRO A 60 29.13 21.70 -20.16
CA PRO A 60 30.36 21.97 -20.92
C PRO A 60 30.14 22.15 -22.43
N PHE A 61 28.92 22.45 -22.88
CA PHE A 61 28.58 22.55 -24.30
C PHE A 61 27.89 23.88 -24.60
N ASP A 62 28.38 24.59 -25.63
CA ASP A 62 27.87 25.91 -26.04
C ASP A 62 26.44 25.87 -26.61
N THR A 63 26.01 24.73 -27.18
CA THR A 63 24.66 24.56 -27.74
C THR A 63 24.15 23.13 -27.60
N LEU A 64 22.90 22.98 -27.10
CA LEU A 64 22.19 21.69 -27.12
C LEU A 64 21.63 21.43 -28.52
N ASN A 65 22.08 20.35 -29.17
CA ASN A 65 21.47 19.89 -30.41
C ASN A 65 20.16 19.13 -30.12
N VAL A 66 19.07 19.87 -29.92
CA VAL A 66 17.72 19.35 -29.73
C VAL A 66 17.26 18.45 -30.87
N SER A 67 17.82 18.62 -32.06
CA SER A 67 17.49 17.78 -33.21
C SER A 67 18.03 16.36 -33.09
N LEU A 68 19.29 16.26 -32.73
CA LEU A 68 19.94 14.99 -32.43
C LEU A 68 19.30 14.32 -31.21
N LEU A 69 18.97 15.10 -30.17
CA LEU A 69 18.30 14.59 -28.98
C LEU A 69 16.94 13.94 -29.32
N ALA A 70 16.09 14.63 -30.08
CA ALA A 70 14.80 14.09 -30.51
C ALA A 70 14.95 12.81 -31.35
N LYS A 71 15.92 12.76 -32.26
CA LYS A 71 16.21 11.56 -33.08
C LYS A 71 16.70 10.38 -32.23
N SER A 72 17.58 10.64 -31.27
CA SER A 72 18.08 9.61 -30.35
C SER A 72 16.95 9.07 -29.46
N PHE A 73 16.10 9.94 -28.93
CA PHE A 73 14.97 9.54 -28.11
C PHE A 73 13.90 8.76 -28.90
N ALA A 74 13.66 9.12 -30.16
CA ALA A 74 12.75 8.36 -31.02
C ALA A 74 13.16 6.88 -31.15
N LYS A 75 14.48 6.61 -31.19
CA LYS A 75 15.06 5.27 -31.33
C LYS A 75 15.33 4.57 -29.99
N SER A 76 15.26 5.29 -28.87
CA SER A 76 15.56 4.71 -27.55
C SER A 76 14.44 3.80 -27.08
N ASN A 77 14.75 2.84 -26.20
CA ASN A 77 13.74 2.10 -25.46
C ASN A 77 13.45 2.81 -24.14
N VAL A 78 12.18 2.88 -23.77
CA VAL A 78 11.77 3.35 -22.44
C VAL A 78 11.89 2.16 -21.50
N GLN A 79 12.61 2.33 -20.39
CA GLN A 79 12.86 1.24 -19.46
C GLN A 79 11.56 0.73 -18.83
N GLU A 80 11.44 -0.58 -18.68
CA GLU A 80 10.25 -1.21 -18.11
C GLU A 80 9.97 -0.75 -16.67
N SER A 81 11.03 -0.56 -15.86
CA SER A 81 10.93 -0.02 -14.50
C SER A 81 10.28 1.37 -14.48
N TYR A 82 10.63 2.23 -15.44
CA TYR A 82 10.03 3.55 -15.59
C TYR A 82 8.56 3.44 -16.03
N VAL A 83 8.26 2.58 -17.00
CA VAL A 83 6.88 2.32 -17.45
C VAL A 83 6.01 1.85 -16.28
N LYS A 84 6.52 0.91 -15.47
CA LYS A 84 5.84 0.41 -14.28
C LYS A 84 5.58 1.54 -13.28
N TYR A 85 6.60 2.31 -12.93
CA TYR A 85 6.46 3.44 -12.01
C TYR A 85 5.41 4.48 -12.47
N ARG A 86 5.40 4.84 -13.75
CA ARG A 86 4.41 5.79 -14.28
C ARG A 86 3.00 5.20 -14.32
N LYS A 87 2.85 3.90 -14.62
CA LYS A 87 1.56 3.22 -14.51
C LYS A 87 1.05 3.14 -13.08
N GLU A 88 1.92 3.00 -12.08
CA GLU A 88 1.51 3.07 -10.67
C GLU A 88 1.00 4.48 -10.28
N GLN A 89 1.59 5.54 -10.84
CA GLN A 89 1.19 6.93 -10.56
C GLN A 89 -0.10 7.34 -11.29
N PHE A 90 -0.26 6.89 -12.53
CA PHE A 90 -1.27 7.41 -13.45
C PHE A 90 -2.24 6.35 -13.95
N ASP A 91 -2.16 5.10 -13.51
CA ASP A 91 -2.91 3.92 -14.00
C ASP A 91 -2.76 3.58 -15.50
N THR A 92 -2.07 4.43 -16.27
CA THR A 92 -2.00 4.31 -17.71
C THR A 92 -0.70 4.88 -18.27
N LEU A 93 -0.22 4.31 -19.38
CA LEU A 93 0.86 4.84 -20.19
C LEU A 93 0.87 4.22 -21.58
N SER A 94 0.76 5.06 -22.61
CA SER A 94 1.07 4.74 -24.00
C SER A 94 2.48 5.21 -24.33
N ILE A 95 3.42 4.27 -24.45
CA ILE A 95 4.83 4.57 -24.75
C ILE A 95 4.96 5.34 -26.07
N ALA A 96 4.15 4.99 -27.07
CA ALA A 96 4.18 5.65 -28.38
C ALA A 96 3.77 7.13 -28.28
N ILE A 97 2.71 7.44 -27.54
CA ILE A 97 2.22 8.81 -27.37
C ILE A 97 3.12 9.60 -26.42
N TYR A 98 3.63 8.96 -25.37
CA TYR A 98 4.67 9.52 -24.51
C TYR A 98 5.89 9.98 -25.31
N LYS A 99 6.41 9.12 -26.19
CA LYS A 99 7.53 9.49 -27.05
C LYS A 99 7.20 10.65 -27.98
N GLN A 100 5.98 10.71 -28.49
CA GLN A 100 5.54 11.82 -29.33
C GLN A 100 5.47 13.14 -28.55
N GLY A 101 4.96 13.12 -27.31
CA GLY A 101 4.94 14.30 -26.44
C GLY A 101 6.34 14.87 -26.22
N PHE A 102 7.30 13.99 -25.93
CA PHE A 102 8.71 14.36 -25.73
C PHE A 102 9.32 14.97 -26.99
N ILE A 103 9.20 14.28 -28.12
CA ILE A 103 9.76 14.74 -29.41
C ILE A 103 9.12 16.07 -29.81
N ASN A 104 7.80 16.19 -29.69
CA ASN A 104 7.10 17.39 -30.11
C ASN A 104 7.50 18.61 -29.29
N GLN A 105 7.73 18.47 -27.99
CA GLN A 105 8.21 19.58 -27.18
C GLN A 105 9.58 20.08 -27.67
N LEU A 106 10.49 19.17 -28.06
CA LEU A 106 11.79 19.54 -28.60
C LEU A 106 11.73 20.17 -30.00
N THR A 107 10.73 19.82 -30.82
CA THR A 107 10.68 20.23 -32.24
C THR A 107 9.70 21.36 -32.55
N TYR A 108 8.70 21.62 -31.70
CA TYR A 108 7.68 22.64 -31.93
C TYR A 108 7.89 23.95 -31.16
N ASN A 109 8.83 24.00 -30.21
CA ASN A 109 9.25 25.21 -29.49
C ASN A 109 8.07 26.06 -28.97
N GLY A 110 7.13 25.42 -28.25
CA GLY A 110 5.93 26.08 -27.71
C GLY A 110 4.71 26.14 -28.65
N ASN A 111 4.85 25.78 -29.93
CA ASN A 111 3.74 25.71 -30.89
C ASN A 111 3.13 24.29 -31.01
N GLY A 112 3.27 23.49 -29.95
CA GLY A 112 2.77 22.11 -29.89
C GLY A 112 1.31 22.04 -29.45
N ILE A 113 0.80 20.82 -29.20
CA ILE A 113 -0.58 20.61 -28.71
C ILE A 113 -0.76 21.16 -27.29
N PHE A 114 0.27 21.06 -26.43
CA PHE A 114 0.21 21.47 -25.03
C PHE A 114 1.11 22.69 -24.77
N THR A 115 0.66 23.51 -23.83
CA THR A 115 1.52 24.39 -23.04
C THR A 115 1.87 23.68 -21.73
N ASP A 116 2.86 24.19 -21.01
CA ASP A 116 3.26 23.70 -19.69
C ASP A 116 2.05 23.59 -18.75
N SER A 117 1.22 24.66 -18.69
CA SER A 117 0.02 24.69 -17.87
C SER A 117 -0.99 23.59 -18.25
N ILE A 118 -1.20 23.35 -19.55
CA ILE A 118 -2.11 22.29 -20.00
C ILE A 118 -1.56 20.91 -19.59
N ALA A 119 -0.29 20.66 -19.83
CA ALA A 119 0.35 19.39 -19.49
C ALA A 119 0.30 19.14 -17.97
N ASP A 120 0.64 20.14 -17.17
CA ASP A 120 0.60 20.09 -15.70
C ASP A 120 -0.81 19.81 -15.19
N ASN A 121 -1.82 20.49 -15.76
CA ASN A 121 -3.22 20.27 -15.38
C ASN A 121 -3.67 18.85 -15.69
N VAL A 122 -3.30 18.30 -16.86
CA VAL A 122 -3.62 16.92 -17.24
C VAL A 122 -3.03 15.92 -16.24
N LEU A 123 -1.74 16.06 -15.91
CA LEU A 123 -1.08 15.15 -14.98
C LEU A 123 -1.60 15.30 -13.55
N ARG A 124 -1.76 16.53 -13.06
CA ARG A 124 -2.25 16.79 -11.70
C ARG A 124 -3.67 16.25 -11.52
N ASN A 125 -4.56 16.48 -12.48
CA ASN A 125 -5.92 15.96 -12.41
C ASN A 125 -5.95 14.44 -12.44
N LYS A 126 -5.15 13.80 -13.30
CA LYS A 126 -5.06 12.34 -13.34
C LYS A 126 -4.50 11.76 -12.05
N PHE A 127 -3.40 12.33 -11.54
CA PHE A 127 -2.77 11.92 -10.29
C PHE A 127 -3.75 12.02 -9.12
N ASN A 128 -4.45 13.15 -8.99
CA ASN A 128 -5.45 13.36 -7.95
C ASN A 128 -6.61 12.35 -8.08
N ALA A 129 -7.10 12.07 -9.29
CA ALA A 129 -8.17 11.10 -9.51
C ALA A 129 -7.75 9.65 -9.22
N VAL A 130 -6.49 9.28 -9.46
CA VAL A 130 -5.94 7.97 -9.08
C VAL A 130 -5.84 7.87 -7.55
N ARG A 131 -5.28 8.90 -6.89
CA ARG A 131 -5.16 8.97 -5.43
C ARG A 131 -6.52 8.93 -4.73
N GLN A 132 -7.50 9.69 -5.23
CA GLN A 132 -8.85 9.71 -4.67
C GLN A 132 -9.51 8.34 -4.77
N ARG A 133 -9.47 7.67 -5.94
CA ARG A 133 -10.02 6.33 -6.08
C ARG A 133 -9.34 5.30 -5.17
N ALA A 134 -8.02 5.41 -5.00
CA ALA A 134 -7.29 4.53 -4.08
C ALA A 134 -7.73 4.75 -2.62
N GLU A 135 -7.92 6.00 -2.22
CA GLU A 135 -8.44 6.33 -0.88
C GLU A 135 -9.89 5.85 -0.70
N GLU A 136 -10.77 6.11 -1.68
CA GLU A 136 -12.16 5.63 -1.66
C GLU A 136 -12.23 4.10 -1.59
N ALA A 137 -11.39 3.39 -2.35
CA ALA A 137 -11.31 1.94 -2.31
C ALA A 137 -10.85 1.45 -0.93
N LYS A 138 -9.81 2.08 -0.36
CA LYS A 138 -9.32 1.75 0.99
C LYS A 138 -10.38 2.02 2.06
N GLN A 139 -11.08 3.15 2.00
CA GLN A 139 -12.14 3.48 2.95
C GLN A 139 -13.31 2.49 2.85
N LYS A 140 -13.69 2.10 1.62
CA LYS A 140 -14.71 1.08 1.40
C LYS A 140 -14.29 -0.28 1.97
N GLU A 141 -13.03 -0.66 1.80
CA GLU A 141 -12.47 -1.89 2.37
C GLU A 141 -12.47 -1.86 3.90
N LEU A 142 -12.01 -0.77 4.53
CA LEU A 142 -12.07 -0.59 5.98
C LEU A 142 -13.50 -0.65 6.53
N ALA A 143 -14.45 0.00 5.86
CA ALA A 143 -15.86 -0.05 6.22
C ALA A 143 -16.41 -1.48 6.12
N GLN A 144 -16.02 -2.23 5.08
CA GLN A 144 -16.40 -3.63 4.93
C GLN A 144 -15.85 -4.50 6.06
N PHE A 145 -14.60 -4.29 6.47
CA PHE A 145 -14.02 -5.03 7.62
C PHE A 145 -14.79 -4.74 8.91
N ALA A 146 -15.08 -3.47 9.21
CA ALA A 146 -15.85 -3.09 10.39
C ALA A 146 -17.28 -3.68 10.37
N GLU A 147 -17.94 -3.69 9.22
CA GLU A 147 -19.25 -4.31 9.05
C GLU A 147 -19.20 -5.83 9.26
N ASN A 148 -18.20 -6.50 8.70
CA ASN A 148 -17.99 -7.94 8.87
C ASN A 148 -17.77 -8.32 10.33
N GLU A 149 -16.95 -7.57 11.07
CA GLU A 149 -16.76 -7.75 12.51
C GLU A 149 -18.07 -7.59 13.27
N LYS A 150 -18.81 -6.50 13.02
CA LYS A 150 -20.08 -6.24 13.69
C LYS A 150 -21.09 -7.36 13.42
N ALA A 151 -21.20 -7.81 12.17
CA ALA A 151 -22.09 -8.89 11.78
C ALA A 151 -21.72 -10.21 12.45
N PHE A 152 -20.43 -10.56 12.42
CA PHE A 152 -19.92 -11.78 13.06
C PHE A 152 -20.21 -11.79 14.57
N LEU A 153 -19.83 -10.74 15.30
CA LEU A 153 -20.05 -10.65 16.74
C LEU A 153 -21.55 -10.62 17.10
N ALA A 154 -22.38 -9.96 16.29
CA ALA A 154 -23.82 -9.92 16.51
C ALA A 154 -24.49 -11.28 16.33
N GLN A 155 -23.99 -12.10 15.39
CA GLN A 155 -24.47 -13.46 15.20
C GLN A 155 -23.89 -14.42 16.25
N ASN A 156 -22.60 -14.28 16.57
CA ASN A 156 -21.89 -15.20 17.46
C ASN A 156 -22.45 -15.16 18.89
N LYS A 157 -22.83 -13.99 19.41
CA LYS A 157 -23.46 -13.85 20.73
C LYS A 157 -24.82 -14.54 20.87
N LEU A 158 -25.44 -14.94 19.76
CA LEU A 158 -26.72 -15.66 19.77
C LEU A 158 -26.53 -17.19 19.84
N ARG A 159 -25.29 -17.67 19.71
CA ARG A 159 -25.00 -19.10 19.82
C ARG A 159 -25.09 -19.55 21.27
N ASP A 160 -25.62 -20.75 21.47
CA ASP A 160 -25.66 -21.39 22.78
C ASP A 160 -24.25 -21.53 23.36
N GLY A 161 -24.09 -21.23 24.65
CA GLY A 161 -22.81 -21.31 25.37
C GLY A 161 -21.88 -20.10 25.18
N VAL A 162 -22.24 -19.14 24.30
CA VAL A 162 -21.48 -17.90 24.15
C VAL A 162 -21.95 -16.86 25.18
N HIS A 163 -21.01 -16.39 25.99
CA HIS A 163 -21.18 -15.30 26.94
C HIS A 163 -20.57 -14.02 26.37
N THR A 164 -21.14 -12.85 26.70
CA THR A 164 -20.61 -11.54 26.29
C THR A 164 -20.38 -10.67 27.53
N THR A 165 -19.20 -10.08 27.65
CA THR A 165 -18.88 -9.15 28.74
C THR A 165 -19.27 -7.71 28.39
N PRO A 166 -19.28 -6.76 29.34
CA PRO A 166 -19.57 -5.35 29.07
C PRO A 166 -18.59 -4.69 28.07
N SER A 167 -17.35 -5.18 27.97
CA SER A 167 -16.37 -4.67 27.00
C SER A 167 -16.62 -5.18 25.57
N GLY A 168 -17.55 -6.13 25.40
CA GLY A 168 -17.85 -6.78 24.13
C GLY A 168 -17.05 -8.06 23.86
N LEU A 169 -16.12 -8.45 24.75
CA LEU A 169 -15.48 -9.76 24.66
C LEU A 169 -16.54 -10.85 24.69
N GLN A 170 -16.46 -11.79 23.75
CA GLN A 170 -17.30 -12.98 23.77
C GLN A 170 -16.45 -14.22 24.04
N TYR A 171 -16.99 -15.17 24.79
CA TYR A 171 -16.29 -16.40 25.09
C TYR A 171 -17.24 -17.58 25.26
N GLU A 172 -16.71 -18.78 25.05
CA GLU A 172 -17.38 -20.05 25.23
C GLU A 172 -16.47 -20.95 26.08
N ILE A 173 -17.01 -21.54 27.14
CA ILE A 173 -16.24 -22.42 28.02
C ILE A 173 -16.24 -23.83 27.40
N ILE A 174 -15.10 -24.25 26.86
CA ILE A 174 -14.93 -25.63 26.31
C ILE A 174 -14.71 -26.61 27.46
N LYS A 175 -13.88 -26.23 28.44
CA LYS A 175 -13.58 -27.00 29.64
C LYS A 175 -13.42 -26.04 30.82
N ALA A 176 -14.15 -26.28 31.89
CA ALA A 176 -13.98 -25.56 33.14
C ALA A 176 -12.76 -26.13 33.90
N GLY A 177 -11.92 -25.23 34.41
CA GLY A 177 -10.88 -25.53 35.39
C GLY A 177 -11.37 -25.25 36.82
N GLU A 178 -10.60 -25.70 37.79
CA GLU A 178 -10.91 -25.57 39.22
C GLU A 178 -9.78 -24.86 40.00
N GLY A 179 -8.72 -24.43 39.32
CA GLY A 179 -7.59 -23.76 39.95
C GLY A 179 -7.82 -22.28 40.21
N SER A 180 -6.80 -21.62 40.76
CA SER A 180 -6.81 -20.19 41.03
C SER A 180 -7.02 -19.36 39.76
N ILE A 181 -7.62 -18.17 39.91
CA ILE A 181 -7.79 -17.21 38.83
C ILE A 181 -6.60 -16.23 38.85
N PRO A 182 -5.91 -16.00 37.71
CA PRO A 182 -4.81 -15.04 37.61
C PRO A 182 -5.23 -13.60 37.97
N SER A 183 -4.33 -12.86 38.60
CA SER A 183 -4.41 -11.39 38.73
C SER A 183 -3.76 -10.69 37.54
N MET A 184 -3.99 -9.38 37.37
CA MET A 184 -3.40 -8.59 36.27
C MET A 184 -1.86 -8.64 36.21
N ASP A 185 -1.19 -8.84 37.35
CA ASP A 185 0.28 -8.92 37.44
C ASP A 185 0.83 -10.35 37.30
N SER A 186 -0.06 -11.34 37.13
CA SER A 186 0.35 -12.74 37.03
C SER A 186 1.14 -13.02 35.76
N ASN A 187 2.11 -13.92 35.88
CA ASN A 187 2.70 -14.62 34.75
C ASN A 187 1.97 -15.96 34.58
N VAL A 188 1.50 -16.28 33.39
CA VAL A 188 0.74 -17.50 33.12
C VAL A 188 1.34 -18.31 32.00
N LYS A 189 1.18 -19.63 32.10
CA LYS A 189 1.55 -20.58 31.06
C LYS A 189 0.31 -21.07 30.32
N CYS A 190 0.29 -20.96 29.01
CA CYS A 190 -0.86 -21.37 28.21
C CYS A 190 -0.53 -22.07 26.89
N HIS A 191 -1.47 -22.87 26.42
CA HIS A 191 -1.57 -23.27 25.02
C HIS A 191 -2.62 -22.44 24.30
N TYR A 192 -2.35 -22.07 23.04
CA TYR A 192 -3.34 -21.38 22.24
C TYR A 192 -3.18 -21.61 20.74
N ILE A 193 -4.29 -21.41 20.03
CA ILE A 193 -4.33 -21.20 18.58
C ILE A 193 -5.14 -19.93 18.33
N GLY A 194 -4.56 -18.97 17.61
CA GLY A 194 -5.20 -17.75 17.14
C GLY A 194 -5.54 -17.83 15.66
N THR A 195 -6.82 -17.59 15.33
CA THR A 195 -7.36 -17.60 13.98
C THR A 195 -8.17 -16.35 13.68
N LEU A 196 -8.22 -15.96 12.41
CA LEU A 196 -9.22 -15.01 11.91
C LEU A 196 -10.58 -15.72 11.80
N THR A 197 -11.66 -14.96 11.66
CA THR A 197 -13.04 -15.51 11.55
C THR A 197 -13.25 -16.40 10.32
N ASN A 198 -12.37 -16.32 9.32
CA ASN A 198 -12.35 -17.20 8.15
C ASN A 198 -11.56 -18.51 8.35
N GLY A 199 -10.99 -18.73 9.55
CA GLY A 199 -10.21 -19.91 9.90
C GLY A 199 -8.71 -19.82 9.60
N THR A 200 -8.22 -18.71 9.02
CA THR A 200 -6.78 -18.52 8.81
C THR A 200 -6.06 -18.43 10.15
N VAL A 201 -5.13 -19.35 10.41
CA VAL A 201 -4.24 -19.33 11.59
C VAL A 201 -3.22 -18.21 11.40
N PHE A 202 -3.08 -17.33 12.40
CA PHE A 202 -2.05 -16.29 12.42
C PHE A 202 -0.97 -16.54 13.47
N ASP A 203 -1.28 -17.31 14.52
CA ASP A 203 -0.34 -17.65 15.58
C ASP A 203 -0.81 -18.90 16.34
N SER A 204 0.11 -19.79 16.73
CA SER A 204 -0.21 -21.05 17.39
C SER A 204 0.96 -21.54 18.22
N SER A 205 0.77 -21.71 19.54
CA SER A 205 1.77 -22.39 20.38
C SER A 205 1.74 -23.91 20.19
N ILE A 206 0.60 -24.45 19.74
CA ILE A 206 0.45 -25.88 19.47
C ILE A 206 1.29 -26.28 18.25
N GLU A 207 1.32 -25.46 17.20
CA GLU A 207 2.18 -25.71 16.02
C GLU A 207 3.67 -25.60 16.36
N ARG A 208 4.02 -24.78 17.36
CA ARG A 208 5.39 -24.70 17.89
C ARG A 208 5.76 -25.87 18.80
N GLY A 209 4.79 -26.65 19.28
CA GLY A 209 4.99 -27.85 20.09
C GLY A 209 5.25 -27.59 21.58
N GLU A 210 5.20 -26.35 22.06
CA GLU A 210 5.44 -26.02 23.47
C GLU A 210 4.50 -24.92 23.98
N PRO A 211 4.06 -24.97 25.26
CA PRO A 211 3.37 -23.85 25.89
C PRO A 211 4.26 -22.61 25.96
N ILE A 212 3.63 -21.45 26.11
CA ILE A 212 4.36 -20.18 26.26
C ILE A 212 3.91 -19.45 27.52
N ASP A 213 4.84 -18.70 28.10
CA ASP A 213 4.60 -17.87 29.27
C ASP A 213 4.28 -16.43 28.84
N PHE A 214 3.24 -15.84 29.43
CA PHE A 214 2.85 -14.45 29.20
C PHE A 214 2.67 -13.71 30.51
N ASN A 215 3.13 -12.45 30.55
CA ASN A 215 2.69 -11.50 31.56
C ASN A 215 1.33 -10.92 31.14
N LEU A 216 0.33 -10.98 32.02
CA LEU A 216 -1.04 -10.53 31.70
C LEU A 216 -1.13 -9.05 31.31
N ASN A 217 -0.17 -8.23 31.75
CA ASN A 217 -0.06 -6.81 31.40
C ASN A 217 0.59 -6.54 30.03
N SER A 218 1.08 -7.57 29.33
CA SER A 218 1.85 -7.45 28.08
C SER A 218 1.16 -8.10 26.88
N VAL A 219 -0.09 -8.52 27.04
CA VAL A 219 -0.92 -9.14 26.00
C VAL A 219 -2.06 -8.19 25.59
N ILE A 220 -2.79 -8.55 24.52
CA ILE A 220 -3.94 -7.77 24.07
C ILE A 220 -5.03 -7.71 25.15
N LYS A 221 -5.81 -6.63 25.18
CA LYS A 221 -6.79 -6.36 26.25
C LYS A 221 -7.79 -7.50 26.44
N GLY A 222 -8.22 -8.14 25.35
CA GLY A 222 -9.15 -9.27 25.41
C GLY A 222 -8.57 -10.50 26.11
N TRP A 223 -7.26 -10.74 25.99
CA TRP A 223 -6.58 -11.79 26.75
C TRP A 223 -6.46 -11.42 28.23
N THR A 224 -6.02 -10.19 28.53
CA THR A 224 -5.93 -9.69 29.90
C THR A 224 -7.28 -9.82 30.62
N GLU A 225 -8.38 -9.47 29.95
CA GLU A 225 -9.73 -9.62 30.50
C GLU A 225 -10.14 -11.08 30.67
N ALA A 226 -10.00 -11.90 29.62
CA ALA A 226 -10.41 -13.31 29.66
C ALA A 226 -9.67 -14.10 30.75
N LEU A 227 -8.34 -13.97 30.81
CA LEU A 227 -7.51 -14.72 31.74
C LEU A 227 -7.83 -14.39 33.21
N GLN A 228 -8.26 -13.17 33.53
CA GLN A 228 -8.72 -12.80 34.88
C GLN A 228 -10.11 -13.34 35.24
N MET A 229 -10.76 -14.07 34.34
CA MET A 229 -12.01 -14.81 34.58
C MET A 229 -11.84 -16.32 34.44
N MET A 230 -10.68 -16.78 33.97
CA MET A 230 -10.40 -18.19 33.69
C MET A 230 -9.72 -18.86 34.89
N PRO A 231 -10.36 -19.84 35.55
CA PRO A 231 -9.68 -20.72 36.49
C PRO A 231 -8.56 -21.50 35.79
N VAL A 232 -7.42 -21.69 36.46
CA VAL A 232 -6.37 -22.59 35.97
C VAL A 232 -6.92 -23.99 35.67
N GLY A 233 -6.51 -24.57 34.54
CA GLY A 233 -7.01 -25.82 33.98
C GLY A 233 -8.17 -25.66 32.98
N SER A 234 -8.65 -24.42 32.79
CA SER A 234 -9.73 -24.13 31.83
C SER A 234 -9.23 -24.12 30.39
N LYS A 235 -10.09 -24.54 29.46
CA LYS A 235 -9.96 -24.28 28.03
C LYS A 235 -11.17 -23.48 27.55
N TRP A 236 -10.94 -22.28 27.02
CA TRP A 236 -11.99 -21.40 26.51
C TRP A 236 -11.78 -21.12 25.03
N LYS A 237 -12.88 -20.83 24.32
CA LYS A 237 -12.85 -20.18 23.02
C LYS A 237 -13.20 -18.71 23.18
N LEU A 238 -12.32 -17.82 22.76
CA LEU A 238 -12.49 -16.38 22.83
C LEU A 238 -12.80 -15.84 21.44
N PHE A 239 -13.72 -14.88 21.36
CA PHE A 239 -13.98 -14.07 20.18
C PHE A 239 -13.79 -12.61 20.60
N ILE A 240 -12.64 -12.07 20.20
CA ILE A 240 -12.12 -10.80 20.70
C ILE A 240 -12.39 -9.73 19.63
N PRO A 241 -13.27 -8.74 19.91
CA PRO A 241 -13.44 -7.58 19.04
C PRO A 241 -12.11 -6.86 18.81
N SER A 242 -11.97 -6.23 17.65
CA SER A 242 -10.75 -5.55 17.23
C SER A 242 -10.32 -4.49 18.25
N GLU A 243 -11.25 -3.79 18.90
CA GLU A 243 -10.96 -2.81 19.97
C GLU A 243 -10.24 -3.41 21.20
N LEU A 244 -10.44 -4.72 21.44
CA LEU A 244 -9.75 -5.49 22.48
C LEU A 244 -8.53 -6.27 21.95
N GLY A 245 -8.28 -6.19 20.64
CA GLY A 245 -7.15 -6.77 19.91
C GLY A 245 -6.26 -5.68 19.28
N TYR A 246 -6.21 -5.65 17.94
CA TYR A 246 -5.32 -4.78 17.16
C TYR A 246 -6.01 -3.57 16.48
N GLY A 247 -7.30 -3.38 16.73
CA GLY A 247 -8.08 -2.21 16.31
C GLY A 247 -8.26 -2.03 14.80
N ASP A 248 -8.46 -0.77 14.41
CA ASP A 248 -8.63 -0.28 13.04
C ASP A 248 -7.36 -0.40 12.19
N ARG A 249 -6.20 -0.60 12.82
CA ARG A 249 -4.90 -0.75 12.14
C ARG A 249 -4.59 -2.19 11.77
N GLY A 250 -5.08 -3.16 12.54
CA GLY A 250 -4.64 -4.54 12.43
C GLY A 250 -3.17 -4.71 12.86
N ALA A 251 -2.54 -5.82 12.45
CA ALA A 251 -1.15 -6.14 12.74
C ALA A 251 -0.41 -6.65 11.51
N GLY A 252 0.42 -5.78 10.93
CA GLY A 252 1.22 -6.07 9.74
C GLY A 252 0.37 -6.57 8.57
N ASP A 253 0.89 -7.57 7.86
CA ASP A 253 0.20 -8.20 6.73
C ASP A 253 -0.61 -9.45 7.15
N VAL A 254 -0.63 -9.77 8.44
CA VAL A 254 -1.19 -11.03 8.96
C VAL A 254 -2.60 -10.83 9.52
N ILE A 255 -2.85 -9.71 10.20
CA ILE A 255 -4.14 -9.40 10.82
C ILE A 255 -4.70 -8.12 10.18
N PRO A 256 -5.76 -8.21 9.36
CA PRO A 256 -6.39 -7.05 8.77
C PRO A 256 -7.00 -6.08 9.80
N PRO A 257 -7.23 -4.82 9.43
CA PRO A 257 -8.07 -3.87 10.16
C PRO A 257 -9.41 -4.47 10.62
N HIS A 258 -9.90 -4.05 11.79
CA HIS A 258 -11.20 -4.46 12.32
C HIS A 258 -11.42 -5.99 12.35
N SER A 259 -10.35 -6.76 12.54
CA SER A 259 -10.46 -8.22 12.64
C SER A 259 -10.89 -8.64 14.04
N THR A 260 -12.02 -9.34 14.12
CA THR A 260 -12.33 -10.16 15.30
C THR A 260 -11.35 -11.34 15.35
N LEU A 261 -10.66 -11.50 16.47
CA LEU A 261 -9.72 -12.60 16.67
C LEU A 261 -10.41 -13.75 17.39
N VAL A 262 -10.20 -14.97 16.89
CA VAL A 262 -10.74 -16.19 17.51
C VAL A 262 -9.59 -16.97 18.11
N PHE A 263 -9.61 -17.16 19.43
CA PHE A 263 -8.61 -17.95 20.13
C PHE A 263 -9.24 -19.18 20.76
N GLU A 264 -8.61 -20.34 20.61
CA GLU A 264 -8.76 -21.42 21.59
C GLU A 264 -7.60 -21.32 22.56
N LEU A 265 -7.89 -21.10 23.84
CA LEU A 265 -6.91 -20.80 24.89
C LEU A 265 -7.08 -21.79 26.04
N GLU A 266 -6.00 -22.48 26.40
CA GLU A 266 -5.92 -23.38 27.56
C GLU A 266 -4.94 -22.81 28.59
N LEU A 267 -5.45 -22.48 29.77
CA LEU A 267 -4.67 -21.94 30.88
C LEU A 267 -4.11 -23.09 31.71
N LEU A 268 -2.80 -23.32 31.64
CA LEU A 268 -2.15 -24.47 32.28
C LEU A 268 -1.75 -24.16 33.72
N GLN A 269 -1.18 -22.97 33.97
CA GLN A 269 -0.62 -22.61 35.27
C GLN A 269 -0.46 -21.08 35.43
N ILE A 270 -0.44 -20.64 36.69
CA ILE A 270 0.12 -19.34 37.12
C ILE A 270 1.52 -19.59 37.70
N ASN A 271 2.53 -18.89 37.21
CA ASN A 271 3.94 -19.06 37.60
C ASN A 271 4.31 -18.22 38.83
#